data_AF-A0AA36JDN1-F1
#
_entry.id   AF-A0AA36JDN1-F1
#
_cell.length_a   1.000
_cell.length_b   1.000
_cell.length_c   1.000
_cell.angle_alpha   90.00
_cell.angle_beta   90.00
_cell.angle_gamma   90.00
#
_symmetry.space_group_name_H-M   'P 1'
#
loop_
_entity.id
_entity.type
_entity.pdbx_description
1 polymer ?
#
loop_
_entity_poly.entity_id
_entity_poly.type
_entity_poly.pdbx_seq_one_letter_code
_entity_poly.pdbx_strand_id
1 'polypeptide(L)'
;MRNLITSELSPNLPKMGQSMPHSVASSDIGSSNYGEVGLVPPGLRLEDYEVQNVVFVEKAVFACPLPGKAWIELGRWNPVSLLFLVPAWSYHVSGPADHWWFVARSANNMYFYAAQFCMDESGKNHVSGCVYLGLCAAVASGLQYPEAQWWFAREWAPCRKPRSKKELDRLLLNNPSAMLPYSWMDNNCQHFAVNLYEGDPGHIA
;
A
#
# COMPACT_ATOMS: atom_id res chain seq x y z
N MET A 1 34.64 25.08 66.72
CA MET A 1 35.53 24.52 65.67
C MET A 1 35.67 25.56 64.57
N ARG A 2 36.90 25.78 64.12
CA ARG A 2 37.31 26.76 63.10
C ARG A 2 36.81 26.36 61.71
N ASN A 3 36.54 27.37 60.87
CA ASN A 3 36.76 27.47 59.41
C ASN A 3 36.31 28.91 59.04
N LEU A 4 37.13 29.91 58.70
CA LEU A 4 38.10 30.09 57.59
C LEU A 4 37.52 29.53 56.27
N ILE A 5 37.50 30.17 55.10
CA ILE A 5 37.89 31.50 54.58
C ILE A 5 37.34 31.51 53.12
N THR A 6 36.91 32.69 52.63
CA THR A 6 36.94 33.27 51.25
C THR A 6 36.96 32.35 50.00
N SER A 7 36.36 32.68 48.86
CA SER A 7 36.57 33.91 48.11
C SER A 7 35.66 33.97 46.88
N GLU A 8 35.31 35.22 46.54
CA GLU A 8 34.65 35.64 45.32
C GLU A 8 35.55 35.50 44.09
N LEU A 9 34.96 35.19 42.94
CA LEU A 9 35.38 35.68 41.62
C LEU A 9 34.18 35.59 40.66
N SER A 10 33.67 36.77 40.29
CA SER A 10 32.70 37.02 39.21
C SER A 10 33.47 37.58 37.99
N PRO A 11 32.84 37.99 36.88
CA PRO A 11 32.02 37.26 35.92
C PRO A 11 32.64 37.36 34.49
N ASN A 12 32.15 36.57 33.52
CA ASN A 12 32.21 36.98 32.10
C ASN A 12 31.00 36.42 31.35
N LEU A 13 30.04 37.32 31.12
CA LEU A 13 29.00 37.18 30.11
C LEU A 13 29.61 37.28 28.70
N PRO A 14 28.97 36.64 27.74
CA PRO A 14 28.46 37.41 26.60
C PRO A 14 26.92 37.43 26.56
N LYS A 15 26.41 38.63 26.29
CA LYS A 15 24.99 38.99 26.18
C LYS A 15 24.59 39.01 24.70
N MET A 16 23.37 38.51 24.46
CA MET A 16 22.41 38.91 23.42
C MET A 16 22.69 38.67 21.94
N GLY A 17 21.78 37.88 21.34
CA GLY A 17 21.42 37.89 19.93
C GLY A 17 20.11 37.14 19.72
N GLN A 18 18.99 37.82 19.99
CA GLN A 18 17.62 37.35 19.77
C GLN A 18 17.33 37.13 18.27
N SER A 19 16.62 36.06 17.92
CA SER A 19 15.32 36.15 17.23
C SER A 19 14.70 34.76 17.09
N MET A 20 13.51 34.59 17.69
CA MET A 20 12.56 33.58 17.26
C MET A 20 11.86 34.06 15.99
N PRO A 21 11.41 33.13 15.16
CA PRO A 21 10.05 33.24 14.66
C PRO A 21 9.22 32.04 15.12
N HIS A 22 8.23 32.34 15.97
CA HIS A 22 6.96 31.62 15.91
C HIS A 22 6.31 31.94 14.56
N SER A 23 5.91 30.91 13.84
CA SER A 23 4.80 31.01 12.90
C SER A 23 3.99 29.73 13.01
N VAL A 24 2.92 29.87 13.79
CA VAL A 24 1.73 29.05 13.72
C VAL A 24 1.05 29.43 12.41
N ALA A 25 0.92 28.48 11.49
CA ALA A 25 -0.04 28.56 10.41
C ALA A 25 -0.93 27.33 10.51
N SER A 26 -2.07 27.53 11.19
CA SER A 26 -3.22 26.64 11.13
C SER A 26 -3.84 26.76 9.74
N SER A 27 -3.99 25.59 9.11
CA SER A 27 -5.10 25.19 8.23
C SER A 27 -5.65 26.20 7.22
N ASP A 28 -5.37 25.94 5.94
CA ASP A 28 -6.42 25.96 4.92
C ASP A 28 -6.73 24.51 4.51
N ILE A 29 -7.93 24.09 4.92
CA ILE A 29 -8.68 23.00 4.29
C ILE A 29 -9.17 23.57 2.95
N GLY A 30 -8.65 23.05 1.86
CA GLY A 30 -9.03 23.45 0.52
C GLY A 30 -8.80 22.33 -0.47
N SER A 31 -9.79 21.45 -0.59
CA SER A 31 -10.14 20.63 -1.75
C SER A 31 -9.02 19.98 -2.58
N SER A 32 -8.95 18.66 -2.45
CA SER A 32 -8.93 17.70 -3.57
C SER A 32 -8.24 18.16 -4.87
N ASN A 33 -6.96 17.80 -5.02
CA ASN A 33 -6.37 17.50 -6.32
C ASN A 33 -5.33 16.37 -6.14
N TYR A 34 -5.83 15.17 -5.85
CA TYR A 34 -5.08 13.94 -6.06
C TYR A 34 -5.05 13.68 -7.56
N GLY A 35 -4.08 14.24 -8.27
CA GLY A 35 -4.02 14.08 -9.73
C GLY A 35 -3.02 14.99 -10.44
N GLU A 36 -1.79 15.12 -9.93
CA GLU A 36 -0.70 15.65 -10.75
C GLU A 36 0.42 14.61 -10.86
N VAL A 37 0.61 14.14 -12.09
CA VAL A 37 1.42 12.99 -12.49
C VAL A 37 2.89 13.38 -12.47
N GLY A 38 3.55 13.23 -11.33
CA GLY A 38 4.99 13.01 -11.27
C GLY A 38 5.26 11.52 -11.52
N LEU A 39 6.21 11.19 -12.41
CA LEU A 39 6.77 9.83 -12.48
C LEU A 39 7.13 9.41 -11.05
N VAL A 40 6.44 8.41 -10.50
CA VAL A 40 6.80 7.90 -9.19
C VAL A 40 8.18 7.27 -9.33
N PRO A 41 9.23 7.80 -8.65
CA PRO A 41 10.57 7.26 -8.80
C PRO A 41 10.55 5.77 -8.41
N PRO A 42 11.34 4.90 -9.07
CA PRO A 42 11.41 3.50 -8.73
C PRO A 42 11.81 3.42 -7.26
N GLY A 43 10.85 3.00 -6.45
CA GLY A 43 11.00 2.93 -5.01
C GLY A 43 12.13 1.99 -4.61
N LEU A 44 12.69 2.20 -3.42
CA LEU A 44 13.69 1.27 -2.89
C LEU A 44 12.99 0.02 -2.34
N ARG A 45 13.08 -1.09 -3.08
CA ARG A 45 12.76 -2.42 -2.56
C ARG A 45 13.86 -2.84 -1.58
N LEU A 46 13.44 -3.38 -0.45
CA LEU A 46 14.33 -3.86 0.61
C LEU A 46 14.43 -5.38 0.58
N GLU A 47 15.60 -5.88 0.95
CA GLU A 47 15.89 -7.29 1.12
C GLU A 47 15.45 -7.80 2.50
N ASP A 48 15.24 -9.11 2.62
CA ASP A 48 14.68 -9.73 3.83
C ASP A 48 15.50 -9.44 5.11
N TYR A 49 16.83 -9.36 4.99
CA TYR A 49 17.71 -9.10 6.13
C TYR A 49 17.60 -7.65 6.64
N GLU A 50 17.24 -6.70 5.78
CA GLU A 50 17.08 -5.28 6.14
C GLU A 50 15.81 -5.04 6.96
N VAL A 51 14.83 -5.94 6.84
CA VAL A 51 13.49 -5.78 7.41
C VAL A 51 13.12 -6.87 8.41
N GLN A 52 14.09 -7.69 8.83
CA GLN A 52 13.87 -8.81 9.75
C GLN A 52 13.22 -8.41 11.09
N ASN A 53 13.46 -7.18 11.54
CA ASN A 53 12.95 -6.63 12.80
C ASN A 53 11.80 -5.65 12.61
N VAL A 54 11.32 -5.46 11.37
CA VAL A 54 10.22 -4.55 11.08
C VAL A 54 8.90 -5.26 11.36
N VAL A 55 8.02 -4.55 12.06
CA VAL A 55 6.66 -4.99 12.36
C VAL A 55 5.66 -4.07 11.68
N PHE A 56 4.71 -4.67 10.98
CA PHE A 56 3.62 -3.98 10.28
C PHE A 56 2.38 -3.97 11.16
N VAL A 57 1.84 -2.78 11.40
CA VAL A 57 0.79 -2.52 12.40
C VAL A 57 -0.51 -2.04 11.80
N GLU A 58 -0.49 -1.58 10.55
CA GLU A 58 -1.67 -1.13 9.81
C GLU A 58 -1.68 -1.75 8.42
N LYS A 59 -2.87 -1.87 7.84
CA LYS A 59 -3.12 -2.48 6.52
C LYS A 59 -4.15 -1.69 5.73
N ALA A 60 -4.06 -1.76 4.41
CA ALA A 60 -4.95 -1.15 3.45
C ALA A 60 -5.02 -2.02 2.17
N VAL A 61 -5.95 -1.69 1.27
CA VAL A 61 -6.00 -2.27 -0.07
C VAL A 61 -6.01 -1.14 -1.07
N PHE A 62 -5.06 -1.19 -2.00
CA PHE A 62 -4.98 -0.22 -3.09
C PHE A 62 -5.52 -0.85 -4.36
N ALA A 63 -6.02 0.00 -5.25
CA ALA A 63 -6.45 -0.40 -6.57
C ALA A 63 -6.00 0.63 -7.62
N CYS A 64 -5.77 0.15 -8.84
CA CYS A 64 -5.51 0.97 -10.01
C CYS A 64 -6.30 0.41 -11.21
N PRO A 65 -6.66 1.24 -12.20
CA PRO A 65 -7.41 0.75 -13.36
C PRO A 65 -6.50 -0.10 -14.24
N LEU A 66 -7.02 -1.18 -14.82
CA LEU A 66 -6.29 -1.96 -15.83
C LEU A 66 -6.32 -1.26 -17.21
N PRO A 67 -5.22 -1.32 -17.99
CA PRO A 67 -5.20 -0.78 -19.33
C PRO A 67 -6.05 -1.67 -20.27
N GLY A 68 -6.75 -1.07 -21.22
CA GLY A 68 -7.47 -1.83 -22.24
C GLY A 68 -8.80 -2.45 -21.79
N LYS A 69 -9.55 -1.76 -20.91
CA LYS A 69 -10.91 -2.02 -20.39
C LYS A 69 -11.94 -2.65 -21.36
N ALA A 70 -11.72 -2.58 -22.67
CA ALA A 70 -12.60 -3.15 -23.69
C ALA A 70 -12.12 -4.49 -24.28
N TRP A 71 -10.81 -4.77 -24.33
CA TRP A 71 -10.28 -5.86 -25.17
C TRP A 71 -10.20 -7.22 -24.45
N ILE A 72 -9.97 -7.22 -23.15
CA ILE A 72 -9.82 -8.45 -22.34
C ILE A 72 -11.16 -9.20 -22.24
N GLU A 73 -12.29 -8.49 -22.20
CA GLU A 73 -13.62 -9.10 -22.19
C GLU A 73 -14.06 -9.60 -23.57
N LEU A 74 -13.69 -8.90 -24.64
CA LEU A 74 -14.09 -9.20 -26.03
C LEU A 74 -13.44 -10.48 -26.59
N GLY A 75 -12.22 -10.83 -26.15
CA GLY A 75 -11.46 -11.96 -26.69
C GLY A 75 -11.94 -13.36 -26.29
N ARG A 76 -12.88 -13.47 -25.35
CA ARG A 76 -13.37 -14.76 -24.81
C ARG A 76 -14.83 -15.09 -25.15
N TRP A 77 -15.51 -14.23 -25.91
CA TRP A 77 -16.94 -14.40 -26.22
C TRP A 77 -17.13 -14.83 -27.67
N ASN A 78 -18.05 -15.77 -27.89
CA ASN A 78 -18.51 -16.20 -29.22
C ASN A 78 -18.94 -14.96 -30.04
N PRO A 79 -18.53 -14.82 -31.32
CA PRO A 79 -18.80 -13.64 -32.15
C PRO A 79 -20.28 -13.23 -32.25
N VAL A 80 -21.21 -14.16 -32.02
CA VAL A 80 -22.65 -13.85 -31.99
C VAL A 80 -23.07 -13.08 -30.73
N SER A 81 -22.46 -13.37 -29.57
CA SER A 81 -22.72 -12.66 -28.31
C SER A 81 -22.15 -11.23 -28.32
N LEU A 82 -21.12 -11.00 -29.13
CA LEU A 82 -20.47 -9.70 -29.27
C LEU A 82 -21.35 -8.65 -29.96
N LEU A 83 -22.28 -9.06 -30.82
CA LEU A 83 -23.10 -8.13 -31.60
C LEU A 83 -24.30 -7.58 -30.82
N PHE A 84 -24.80 -8.29 -29.81
CA PHE A 84 -26.08 -7.97 -29.17
C PHE A 84 -26.01 -7.53 -27.71
N LEU A 85 -24.90 -7.78 -26.99
CA LEU A 85 -24.87 -7.63 -25.52
C LEU A 85 -23.68 -6.81 -24.97
N VAL A 86 -22.73 -6.40 -25.81
CA VAL A 86 -21.40 -5.93 -25.36
C VAL A 86 -21.37 -4.61 -24.59
N PRO A 87 -22.11 -3.54 -24.96
CA PRO A 87 -21.92 -2.26 -24.28
C PRO A 87 -22.59 -2.19 -22.90
N ALA A 88 -23.63 -3.00 -22.66
CA ALA A 88 -24.47 -2.87 -21.47
C ALA A 88 -24.12 -3.87 -20.35
N TRP A 89 -23.53 -5.02 -20.67
CA TRP A 89 -23.25 -6.07 -19.68
C TRP A 89 -21.87 -5.98 -19.05
N SER A 90 -20.86 -5.62 -19.85
CA SER A 90 -19.48 -5.38 -19.40
C SER A 90 -19.38 -4.31 -18.31
N TYR A 91 -20.25 -3.30 -18.35
CA TYR A 91 -20.24 -2.22 -17.36
C TYR A 91 -21.00 -2.54 -16.06
N HIS A 92 -21.89 -3.53 -16.07
CA HIS A 92 -22.81 -3.79 -14.96
C HIS A 92 -22.48 -5.04 -14.15
N VAL A 93 -21.76 -6.01 -14.73
CA VAL A 93 -21.49 -7.30 -14.09
C VAL A 93 -20.09 -7.39 -13.47
N SER A 94 -19.10 -6.68 -14.02
CA SER A 94 -17.70 -6.82 -13.59
C SER A 94 -17.22 -5.77 -12.58
N GLY A 95 -17.98 -4.67 -12.39
CA GLY A 95 -17.39 -3.47 -11.81
C GLY A 95 -16.20 -2.97 -12.66
N PRO A 96 -15.52 -1.87 -12.28
CA PRO A 96 -14.27 -1.52 -12.93
C PRO A 96 -13.25 -2.66 -12.74
N ALA A 97 -12.78 -3.25 -13.84
CA ALA A 97 -11.71 -4.25 -13.82
C ALA A 97 -10.41 -3.56 -13.39
N ASP A 98 -10.13 -3.61 -12.10
CA ASP A 98 -9.00 -2.94 -11.48
C ASP A 98 -7.98 -3.98 -11.04
N HIS A 99 -6.71 -3.57 -10.97
CA HIS A 99 -5.68 -4.33 -10.29
C HIS A 99 -5.65 -3.95 -8.82
N TRP A 100 -5.81 -4.92 -7.93
CA TRP A 100 -5.85 -4.72 -6.49
C TRP A 100 -4.62 -5.33 -5.83
N TRP A 101 -4.05 -4.63 -4.85
CA TRP A 101 -2.95 -5.17 -4.06
C TRP A 101 -3.09 -4.79 -2.59
N PHE A 102 -2.65 -5.70 -1.74
CA PHE A 102 -2.66 -5.52 -0.30
C PHE A 102 -1.40 -4.75 0.12
N VAL A 103 -1.56 -3.80 1.04
CA VAL A 103 -0.43 -3.06 1.61
C VAL A 103 -0.51 -3.06 3.13
N ALA A 104 0.61 -3.30 3.81
CA ALA A 104 0.76 -3.12 5.24
C ALA A 104 1.90 -2.15 5.53
N ARG A 105 1.82 -1.36 6.61
CA ARG A 105 2.85 -0.38 6.98
C ARG A 105 3.31 -0.51 8.44
N SER A 106 4.56 -0.13 8.68
CA SER A 106 5.13 -0.05 10.03
C SER A 106 4.59 1.16 10.80
N ALA A 107 4.72 1.13 12.13
CA ALA A 107 4.17 2.18 13.01
C ALA A 107 4.78 3.57 12.76
N ASN A 108 6.01 3.63 12.25
CA ASN A 108 6.69 4.86 11.88
C ASN A 108 6.42 5.29 10.42
N ASN A 109 5.55 4.58 9.69
CA ASN A 109 5.20 4.84 8.28
C ASN A 109 6.40 4.88 7.32
N MET A 110 7.49 4.20 7.66
CA MET A 110 8.69 4.14 6.81
C MET A 110 8.70 2.92 5.91
N TYR A 111 8.25 1.77 6.42
CA TYR A 111 8.33 0.48 5.73
C TYR A 111 6.94 0.04 5.30
N PHE A 112 6.82 -0.35 4.03
CA PHE A 112 5.57 -0.77 3.42
C PHE A 112 5.74 -2.13 2.81
N TYR A 113 4.99 -3.12 3.30
CA TYR A 113 4.86 -4.42 2.68
C TYR A 113 3.76 -4.36 1.64
N ALA A 114 4.03 -4.76 0.40
CA ALA A 114 3.01 -4.87 -0.65
C ALA A 114 2.96 -6.31 -1.15
N ALA A 115 1.73 -6.84 -1.24
CA ALA A 115 1.43 -8.18 -1.68
C ALA A 115 0.53 -8.17 -2.91
N GLN A 116 0.94 -8.91 -3.94
CA GLN A 116 0.26 -8.95 -5.23
C GLN A 116 -0.03 -10.39 -5.64
N PHE A 117 -1.09 -10.54 -6.43
CA PHE A 117 -1.50 -11.80 -7.03
C PHE A 117 -1.84 -11.58 -8.49
N CYS A 118 -1.19 -12.32 -9.36
CA CYS A 118 -1.39 -12.29 -10.80
C CYS A 118 -1.25 -13.70 -11.39
N MET A 119 -1.46 -13.81 -12.69
CA MET A 119 -1.19 -15.02 -13.45
C MET A 119 -0.01 -14.72 -14.38
N ASP A 120 0.96 -15.62 -14.42
CA ASP A 120 2.07 -15.50 -15.36
C ASP A 120 1.66 -15.93 -16.79
N GLU A 121 2.57 -15.73 -17.76
CA GLU A 121 2.34 -16.10 -19.16
C GLU A 121 2.08 -17.60 -19.36
N SER A 122 2.51 -18.45 -18.42
CA SER A 122 2.27 -19.89 -18.44
C SER A 122 0.90 -20.30 -17.90
N GLY A 123 0.10 -19.33 -17.43
CA GLY A 123 -1.20 -19.56 -16.82
C GLY A 123 -1.10 -20.01 -15.36
N LYS A 124 0.07 -19.93 -14.74
CA LYS A 124 0.29 -20.29 -13.34
C LYS A 124 0.10 -19.06 -12.46
N ASN A 125 -0.48 -19.31 -11.29
CA ASN A 125 -0.59 -18.31 -10.23
C ASN A 125 0.80 -17.81 -9.81
N HIS A 126 0.97 -16.49 -9.88
CA HIS A 126 2.14 -15.79 -9.37
C HIS A 126 1.73 -14.91 -8.19
N VAL A 127 2.47 -15.07 -7.10
CA VAL A 127 2.16 -14.51 -5.80
C VAL A 127 3.45 -13.87 -5.30
N SER A 128 3.40 -12.58 -4.97
CA SER A 128 4.59 -11.83 -4.53
C SER A 128 4.32 -11.00 -3.28
N GLY A 129 5.31 -10.90 -2.41
CA GLY A 129 5.30 -10.10 -1.18
C GLY A 129 6.65 -9.42 -0.99
N CYS A 130 6.69 -8.09 -1.13
CA CYS A 130 7.92 -7.30 -1.08
C CYS A 130 7.80 -6.17 -0.06
N VAL A 131 8.92 -5.74 0.53
CA VAL A 131 8.96 -4.55 1.39
C VAL A 131 9.63 -3.41 0.64
N TYR A 132 9.09 -2.22 0.82
CA TYR A 132 9.52 -0.98 0.21
C TYR A 132 9.75 0.09 1.27
N LEU A 133 10.74 0.96 1.01
CA LEU A 133 10.95 2.17 1.79
C LEU A 133 10.09 3.31 1.21
N GLY A 134 9.10 3.75 2.00
CA GLY A 134 8.17 4.82 1.64
C GLY A 134 6.93 4.36 0.85
N LEU A 135 5.85 5.14 0.99
CA LEU A 135 4.55 4.81 0.39
C LEU A 135 4.59 4.84 -1.13
N CYS A 136 5.26 5.84 -1.72
CA CYS A 136 5.37 5.98 -3.17
C CYS A 136 5.93 4.73 -3.85
N ALA A 137 6.94 4.12 -3.23
CA ALA A 137 7.54 2.87 -3.68
C ALA A 137 6.54 1.70 -3.68
N ALA A 138 5.78 1.56 -2.60
CA ALA A 138 4.77 0.52 -2.48
C ALA A 138 3.60 0.72 -3.45
N VAL A 139 3.19 1.97 -3.69
CA VAL A 139 2.19 2.31 -4.71
C VAL A 139 2.70 1.93 -6.09
N ALA A 140 3.90 2.41 -6.48
CA ALA A 140 4.49 2.15 -7.79
C ALA A 140 4.60 0.66 -8.10
N SER A 141 4.85 -0.16 -7.07
CA SER A 141 4.95 -1.61 -7.24
C SER A 141 3.69 -2.28 -7.80
N GLY A 142 2.50 -1.72 -7.54
CA GLY A 142 1.22 -2.25 -8.01
C GLY A 142 0.68 -1.57 -9.27
N LEU A 143 1.33 -0.53 -9.77
CA LEU A 143 0.88 0.15 -10.98
C LEU A 143 1.18 -0.71 -12.21
N GLN A 144 0.16 -0.94 -13.02
CA GLN A 144 0.27 -1.75 -14.24
C GLN A 144 0.92 -0.99 -15.40
N TYR A 145 0.98 0.34 -15.31
CA TYR A 145 1.59 1.22 -16.28
C TYR A 145 1.97 2.57 -15.62
N PRO A 146 2.96 3.31 -16.15
CA PRO A 146 3.52 4.49 -15.47
C PRO A 146 2.52 5.61 -15.15
N GLU A 147 1.52 5.80 -16.00
CA GLU A 147 0.49 6.83 -15.89
C GLU A 147 -0.77 6.38 -15.13
N ALA A 148 -0.76 5.18 -14.54
CA ALA A 148 -1.89 4.65 -13.79
C ALA A 148 -2.17 5.50 -12.54
N GLN A 149 -3.41 5.96 -12.42
CA GLN A 149 -3.92 6.50 -11.16
C GLN A 149 -4.19 5.34 -10.18
N TRP A 150 -4.22 5.64 -8.89
CA TRP A 150 -4.55 4.65 -7.86
C TRP A 150 -5.46 5.27 -6.80
N TRP A 151 -6.15 4.41 -6.05
CA TRP A 151 -6.99 4.82 -4.92
C TRP A 151 -7.00 3.74 -3.83
N PHE A 152 -7.55 4.10 -2.66
CA PHE A 152 -7.80 3.16 -1.58
C PHE A 152 -9.11 2.40 -1.86
N ALA A 153 -9.01 1.10 -2.18
CA ALA A 153 -10.17 0.21 -2.20
C ALA A 153 -10.60 -0.20 -0.78
N ARG A 154 -9.66 -0.18 0.16
CA ARG A 154 -9.87 -0.18 1.61
C ARG A 154 -8.89 0.80 2.25
N GLU A 155 -9.40 1.65 3.12
CA GLU A 155 -8.57 2.60 3.86
C GLU A 155 -7.62 1.90 4.85
N TRP A 156 -6.68 2.68 5.38
CA TRP A 156 -5.80 2.20 6.44
C TRP A 156 -6.59 1.83 7.69
N ALA A 157 -6.38 0.62 8.17
CA ALA A 157 -6.92 0.12 9.42
C ALA A 157 -5.82 -0.56 10.23
N PRO A 158 -5.90 -0.53 11.57
CA PRO A 158 -4.98 -1.28 12.41
C PRO A 158 -5.09 -2.78 12.16
N CYS A 159 -3.94 -3.45 12.11
CA CYS A 159 -3.86 -4.90 12.15
C CYS A 159 -4.31 -5.38 13.54
N ARG A 160 -5.16 -6.42 13.60
CA ARG A 160 -5.55 -7.01 14.89
C ARG A 160 -4.34 -7.61 15.60
N LYS A 161 -3.48 -8.24 14.81
CA LYS A 161 -2.16 -8.71 15.23
C LYS A 161 -1.09 -8.06 14.36
N PRO A 162 -0.19 -7.24 14.93
CA PRO A 162 1.01 -6.79 14.24
C PRO A 162 1.87 -7.98 13.78
N ARG A 163 2.46 -7.89 12.59
CA ARG A 163 3.16 -9.01 11.96
C ARG A 163 4.51 -8.60 11.41
N SER A 164 5.47 -9.51 11.47
CA SER A 164 6.73 -9.43 10.73
C SER A 164 6.53 -9.77 9.25
N LYS A 165 7.50 -9.41 8.40
CA LYS A 165 7.50 -9.80 6.97
C LYS A 165 7.30 -11.31 6.80
N LYS A 166 8.04 -12.12 7.56
CA LYS A 166 7.97 -13.58 7.50
C LYS A 166 6.57 -14.12 7.81
N GLU A 167 5.85 -13.50 8.75
CA GLU A 167 4.48 -13.88 9.06
C GLU A 167 3.51 -13.45 7.95
N LEU A 168 3.71 -12.28 7.35
CA LEU A 168 2.93 -11.83 6.20
C LEU A 168 3.14 -12.76 4.99
N ASP A 169 4.37 -13.13 4.66
CA ASP A 169 4.66 -14.05 3.55
C ASP A 169 3.98 -15.42 3.75
N ARG A 170 3.94 -15.92 4.99
CA ARG A 170 3.20 -17.15 5.31
C ARG A 170 1.69 -16.99 5.11
N LEU A 171 1.11 -15.86 5.50
CA LEU A 171 -0.31 -15.59 5.23
C LEU A 171 -0.59 -15.53 3.73
N LEU A 172 0.33 -14.94 2.99
CA LEU A 172 0.29 -14.80 1.55
C LEU A 172 0.21 -16.16 0.85
N LEU A 173 1.04 -17.12 1.27
CA LEU A 173 1.03 -18.49 0.75
C LEU A 173 -0.19 -19.31 1.20
N ASN A 174 -0.76 -19.00 2.36
CA ASN A 174 -1.96 -19.67 2.88
C ASN A 174 -3.27 -19.03 2.39
N ASN A 175 -3.18 -17.98 1.56
CA ASN A 175 -4.37 -17.29 1.05
C ASN A 175 -5.17 -18.24 0.13
N PRO A 176 -6.48 -18.42 0.35
CA PRO A 176 -7.32 -19.26 -0.51
C PRO A 176 -7.20 -18.93 -2.00
N SER A 177 -7.06 -17.65 -2.33
CA SER A 177 -6.93 -17.21 -3.72
C SER A 177 -5.63 -17.65 -4.38
N ALA A 178 -4.55 -17.82 -3.61
CA ALA A 178 -3.29 -18.34 -4.12
C ALA A 178 -3.36 -19.84 -4.47
N MET A 179 -4.24 -20.59 -3.80
CA MET A 179 -4.38 -22.05 -3.96
C MET A 179 -5.33 -22.45 -5.10
N LEU A 180 -6.25 -21.57 -5.50
CA LEU A 180 -7.21 -21.80 -6.57
C LEU A 180 -6.71 -21.19 -7.89
N PRO A 181 -7.03 -21.77 -9.07
CA PRO A 181 -6.65 -21.17 -10.35
C PRO A 181 -7.14 -19.72 -10.48
N TYR A 182 -6.34 -18.87 -11.13
CA TYR A 182 -6.76 -17.50 -11.40
C TYR A 182 -8.00 -17.48 -12.31
N SER A 183 -9.07 -16.83 -11.84
CA SER A 183 -10.28 -16.53 -12.60
C SER A 183 -10.58 -15.06 -12.45
N TRP A 184 -10.75 -14.36 -13.57
CA TRP A 184 -11.10 -12.95 -13.54
C TRP A 184 -12.44 -12.69 -12.82
N MET A 185 -13.37 -13.65 -12.85
CA MET A 185 -14.66 -13.53 -12.16
C MET A 185 -14.60 -14.05 -10.72
N ASP A 186 -13.99 -15.22 -10.50
CA ASP A 186 -14.21 -15.99 -9.27
C ASP A 186 -13.00 -16.02 -8.33
N ASN A 187 -11.80 -15.70 -8.83
CA ASN A 187 -10.57 -15.77 -8.05
C ASN A 187 -9.44 -14.93 -8.66
N ASN A 188 -9.37 -13.67 -8.29
CA ASN A 188 -8.47 -12.67 -8.88
C ASN A 188 -7.72 -11.87 -7.80
N CYS A 189 -6.99 -10.84 -8.23
CA CYS A 189 -6.25 -9.95 -7.35
C CYS A 189 -7.11 -9.24 -6.28
N GLN A 190 -8.37 -8.91 -6.59
CA GLN A 190 -9.31 -8.33 -5.62
C GLN A 190 -9.63 -9.33 -4.50
N HIS A 191 -10.03 -10.56 -4.84
CA HIS A 191 -10.30 -11.62 -3.86
C HIS A 191 -9.09 -11.87 -2.96
N PHE A 192 -7.92 -11.97 -3.58
CA PHE A 192 -6.67 -12.16 -2.86
C PHE A 192 -6.38 -11.03 -1.86
N ALA A 193 -6.47 -9.77 -2.29
CA ALA A 193 -6.17 -8.62 -1.44
C ALA A 193 -7.19 -8.47 -0.30
N VAL A 194 -8.48 -8.70 -0.59
CA VAL A 194 -9.56 -8.71 0.42
C VAL A 194 -9.35 -9.83 1.42
N ASN A 195 -8.99 -11.04 0.97
CA ASN A 195 -8.68 -12.17 1.86
C ASN A 195 -7.50 -11.87 2.81
N LEU A 196 -6.47 -11.14 2.38
CA LEU A 196 -5.40 -10.70 3.28
C LEU A 196 -5.86 -9.61 4.25
N TYR A 197 -6.70 -8.69 3.77
CA TYR A 197 -7.24 -7.62 4.59
C TYR A 197 -8.19 -8.16 5.67
N GLU A 198 -9.06 -9.11 5.34
CA GLU A 198 -10.10 -9.65 6.23
C GLU A 198 -9.65 -10.90 6.99
N GLY A 199 -8.86 -11.78 6.37
CA GLY A 199 -8.41 -13.10 6.85
C GLY A 199 -7.42 -13.07 8.01
N ASP A 200 -7.46 -12.01 8.81
CA ASP A 200 -6.91 -11.98 10.15
C ASP A 200 -7.85 -12.79 11.07
N PRO A 201 -7.51 -14.05 11.42
CA PRO A 201 -8.41 -14.96 12.12
C PRO A 201 -8.77 -14.40 13.50
N GLY A 202 -9.94 -13.78 13.54
CA GLY A 202 -10.52 -13.11 14.70
C GLY A 202 -11.80 -12.36 14.34
N HIS A 203 -12.44 -12.71 13.22
CA HIS A 203 -13.67 -12.08 12.75
C HIS A 203 -14.83 -12.60 13.59
N ILE A 204 -15.17 -11.87 14.66
CA ILE A 204 -16.52 -11.88 15.22
C ILE A 204 -17.27 -10.82 14.42
N ALA A 205 -18.31 -11.28 13.73
CA ALA A 205 -19.29 -10.46 13.04
C ALA A 205 -20.08 -9.57 14.02
#